data_AF-A0A6N8XM49-F1
#
_entry.id   AF-A0A6N8XM49-F1
#
_cell.length_a   1.000
_cell.length_b   1.000
_cell.length_c   1.000
_cell.angle_alpha   90.00
_cell.angle_beta   90.00
_cell.angle_gamma   90.00
#
_symmetry.space_group_name_H-M   'P 1'
#
loop_
_entity.id
_entity.type
_entity.pdbx_description
1 polymer ?
#
loop_
_entity_poly.entity_id
_entity_poly.type
_entity_poly.pdbx_seq_one_letter_code
_entity_poly.pdbx_strand_id
1 'polypeptide(L)'
;MIAARRRFAMRRLWPDVRLGQHLMGTSVTDTVAKAFALALSDQRAVLKRWTGLARGIGTLLPDSLLSASVYQIGTVDVLLRSLEKEREPLVYEQVKSDEEVRREFHYQCILSQNWVCSAYEIFRLLKSRKLVSDNPEFDALAHDLRLLRIPFDKHQIAADGELPGPIEFRSPPSPFHETQYYLYDPNDALRGYDMLLGVAADGSVMWNTVDGTNGETKWLVRSALSDRIIAVFAPHSENGGPGR
;
A
#
# COMPACT_ATOMS: atom_id res chain seq x y z
N MET A 1 0.84 47.86 -35.70
CA MET A 1 0.24 47.53 -34.40
C MET A 1 0.67 46.12 -34.02
N ILE A 2 1.69 46.01 -33.16
CA ILE A 2 2.56 44.82 -33.03
C ILE A 2 2.07 43.92 -31.90
N ALA A 3 2.00 42.61 -32.19
CA ALA A 3 1.59 41.54 -31.29
C ALA A 3 2.61 41.29 -30.16
N ALA A 4 2.16 41.28 -28.91
CA ALA A 4 2.97 40.95 -27.75
C ALA A 4 2.84 39.46 -27.38
N ARG A 5 3.87 38.68 -27.71
CA ARG A 5 4.11 37.32 -27.20
C ARG A 5 4.47 37.38 -25.71
N ARG A 6 3.63 36.82 -24.82
CA ARG A 6 4.01 36.57 -23.42
C ARG A 6 4.88 35.30 -23.35
N ARG A 7 6.18 35.46 -23.10
CA ARG A 7 7.08 34.38 -22.68
C ARG A 7 6.90 34.15 -21.18
N PHE A 8 6.49 32.97 -20.77
CA PHE A 8 6.60 32.52 -19.37
C PHE A 8 8.08 32.20 -19.10
N ALA A 9 8.75 33.07 -18.33
CA ALA A 9 10.06 32.78 -17.76
C ALA A 9 9.83 32.14 -16.37
N MET A 10 10.08 30.83 -16.23
CA MET A 10 10.25 30.22 -14.92
C MET A 10 11.53 30.80 -14.30
N ARG A 11 11.36 31.78 -13.41
CA ARG A 11 12.43 32.20 -12.49
C ARG A 11 12.69 31.04 -11.52
N ARG A 12 13.95 30.62 -11.45
CA ARG A 12 14.47 29.70 -10.42
C ARG A 12 14.08 30.22 -9.03
N LEU A 13 13.26 29.47 -8.32
CA LEU A 13 12.90 29.68 -6.91
C LEU A 13 13.64 28.67 -6.04
N TRP A 14 14.97 28.75 -5.99
CA TRP A 14 15.75 28.14 -4.92
C TRP A 14 16.96 29.04 -4.66
N PRO A 15 17.10 29.64 -3.47
CA PRO A 15 18.33 30.33 -3.09
C PRO A 15 19.47 29.32 -2.97
N ASP A 16 20.67 29.76 -3.35
CA ASP A 16 21.94 29.05 -3.16
C ASP A 16 22.13 28.66 -1.68
N VAL A 17 21.77 27.42 -1.35
CA VAL A 17 22.23 26.77 -0.13
C VAL A 17 23.63 26.26 -0.41
N ARG A 18 24.64 27.13 -0.25
CA ARG A 18 26.03 26.69 -0.07
C ARG A 18 26.16 26.11 1.34
N LEU A 19 25.68 24.89 1.53
CA LEU A 19 26.09 24.07 2.67
C LEU A 19 27.47 23.48 2.37
N GLY A 20 28.33 23.55 3.39
CA GLY A 20 29.75 23.27 3.33
C GLY A 20 30.13 21.92 2.72
N GLN A 21 31.29 21.91 2.09
CA GLN A 21 31.98 20.74 1.59
C GLN A 21 32.29 19.73 2.70
N HIS A 22 32.28 18.45 2.30
CA HIS A 22 32.95 17.29 2.88
C HIS A 22 32.38 16.66 4.16
N LEU A 23 31.25 15.98 4.00
CA LEU A 23 31.20 14.55 4.30
C LEU A 23 30.90 13.84 2.98
N MET A 24 31.77 12.94 2.49
CA MET A 24 31.41 12.00 1.42
C MET A 24 30.44 10.94 1.99
N GLY A 25 29.29 11.40 2.47
CA GLY A 25 28.17 10.58 2.90
C GLY A 25 27.16 10.52 1.78
N THR A 26 26.64 9.32 1.48
CA THR A 26 25.53 9.14 0.55
C THR A 26 24.36 10.01 1.04
N SER A 27 23.82 10.89 0.20
CA SER A 27 22.65 11.68 0.59
C SER A 27 21.44 10.77 0.82
N VAL A 28 20.44 11.22 1.60
CA VAL A 28 19.20 10.44 1.79
C VAL A 28 18.54 10.15 0.43
N THR A 29 18.54 11.13 -0.47
CA THR A 29 18.03 10.98 -1.84
C THR A 29 18.76 9.88 -2.61
N ASP A 30 20.09 9.84 -2.55
CA ASP A 30 20.89 8.80 -3.21
C ASP A 30 20.64 7.41 -2.58
N THR A 31 20.49 7.34 -1.25
CA THR A 31 20.21 6.09 -0.54
C THR A 31 18.85 5.53 -0.95
N VAL A 32 17.81 6.37 -1.00
CA VAL A 32 16.48 5.96 -1.47
C VAL A 32 16.53 5.51 -2.93
N ALA A 33 17.21 6.27 -3.81
CA ALA A 33 17.35 5.91 -5.21
C ALA A 33 18.07 4.56 -5.40
N LYS A 34 19.13 4.30 -4.64
CA LYS A 34 19.85 3.01 -4.63
C LYS A 34 18.94 1.87 -4.15
N ALA A 35 18.17 2.07 -3.10
CA ALA A 35 17.23 1.06 -2.58
C ALA A 35 16.20 0.66 -3.65
N PHE A 36 15.58 1.64 -4.33
CA PHE A 36 14.69 1.35 -5.45
C PHE A 36 15.42 0.68 -6.61
N ALA A 37 16.63 1.11 -6.97
CA ALA A 37 17.38 0.48 -8.07
C ALA A 37 17.69 -1.00 -7.78
N LEU A 38 18.08 -1.34 -6.54
CA LEU A 38 18.28 -2.71 -6.10
C LEU A 38 16.99 -3.52 -6.20
N ALA A 39 15.90 -3.03 -5.60
CA ALA A 39 14.62 -3.72 -5.63
C ALA A 39 14.10 -3.94 -7.07
N LEU A 40 14.20 -2.95 -7.95
CA LEU A 40 13.80 -3.06 -9.35
C LEU A 40 14.65 -4.07 -10.12
N SER A 41 15.93 -4.22 -9.77
CA SER A 41 16.80 -5.23 -10.37
C SER A 41 16.42 -6.65 -9.92
N ASP A 42 16.01 -6.83 -8.67
CA ASP A 42 15.69 -8.14 -8.11
C ASP A 42 14.28 -8.60 -8.46
N GLN A 43 13.32 -7.67 -8.54
CA GLN A 43 11.90 -7.95 -8.75
C GLN A 43 11.42 -7.62 -10.17
N ARG A 44 12.29 -7.78 -11.19
CA ARG A 44 11.98 -7.41 -12.60
C ARG A 44 10.69 -8.02 -13.13
N ALA A 45 10.41 -9.28 -12.78
CA ALA A 45 9.20 -9.97 -13.22
C ALA A 45 7.93 -9.32 -12.66
N VAL A 46 7.94 -8.95 -11.37
CA VAL A 46 6.83 -8.26 -10.70
C VAL A 46 6.64 -6.86 -11.30
N LEU A 47 7.73 -6.11 -11.48
CA LEU A 47 7.70 -4.79 -12.12
C LEU A 47 7.11 -4.85 -13.53
N LYS A 48 7.47 -5.86 -14.33
CA LYS A 48 6.94 -6.06 -15.69
C LYS A 48 5.43 -6.25 -15.66
N ARG A 49 4.91 -7.03 -14.70
CA ARG A 49 3.46 -7.23 -14.54
C ARG A 49 2.77 -5.90 -14.16
N TRP A 50 3.29 -5.18 -13.16
CA TRP A 50 2.78 -3.84 -12.80
C TRP A 50 2.82 -2.84 -13.95
N THR A 51 3.86 -2.88 -14.77
CA THR A 51 3.97 -2.03 -15.96
C THR A 51 2.89 -2.38 -17.00
N GLY A 52 2.57 -3.67 -17.16
CA GLY A 52 1.45 -4.12 -17.99
C GLY A 52 0.11 -3.60 -17.44
N LEU A 53 -0.10 -3.76 -16.13
CA LEU A 53 -1.28 -3.22 -15.42
C LEU A 53 -1.42 -1.71 -15.60
N ALA A 54 -0.34 -0.95 -15.42
CA ALA A 54 -0.35 0.51 -15.56
C ALA A 54 -0.77 0.96 -16.97
N ARG A 55 -0.38 0.22 -18.01
CA ARG A 55 -0.83 0.47 -19.38
C ARG A 55 -2.31 0.09 -19.55
N GLY A 56 -2.69 -1.12 -19.12
CA GLY A 56 -4.06 -1.62 -19.30
C GLY A 56 -5.12 -0.84 -18.51
N ILE A 57 -4.85 -0.51 -17.25
CA ILE A 57 -5.73 0.30 -16.41
C ILE A 57 -5.67 1.77 -16.84
N GLY A 58 -4.49 2.27 -17.22
CA GLY A 58 -4.29 3.66 -17.63
C GLY A 58 -5.12 4.07 -18.85
N THR A 59 -5.34 3.17 -19.80
CA THR A 59 -6.17 3.45 -20.99
C THR A 59 -7.66 3.60 -20.66
N LEU A 60 -8.12 3.16 -19.49
CA LEU A 60 -9.51 3.35 -19.05
C LEU A 60 -9.82 4.82 -18.71
N LEU A 61 -8.80 5.62 -18.40
CA LEU A 61 -8.92 7.07 -18.15
C LEU A 61 -7.73 7.81 -18.79
N PRO A 62 -7.73 8.00 -20.13
CA PRO A 62 -6.56 8.47 -20.87
C PRO A 62 -6.13 9.90 -20.51
N ASP A 63 -7.07 10.77 -20.13
CA ASP A 63 -6.80 12.16 -19.76
C ASP A 63 -6.50 12.34 -18.26
N SER A 64 -5.92 11.31 -17.62
CA SER A 64 -5.63 11.30 -16.18
C SER A 64 -4.24 10.77 -15.86
N LEU A 65 -3.81 10.95 -14.62
CA LEU A 65 -2.55 10.39 -14.10
C LEU A 65 -2.68 8.92 -13.67
N LEU A 66 -3.78 8.23 -13.99
CA LEU A 66 -4.05 6.87 -13.51
C LEU A 66 -2.94 5.87 -13.86
N SER A 67 -2.42 5.93 -15.09
CA SER A 67 -1.29 5.06 -15.49
C SER A 67 -0.05 5.29 -14.61
N ALA A 68 0.28 6.56 -14.34
CA ALA A 68 1.40 6.92 -13.49
C ALA A 68 1.17 6.48 -12.03
N SER A 69 -0.04 6.65 -11.49
CA SER A 69 -0.40 6.18 -10.15
C SER A 69 -0.27 4.66 -10.01
N VAL A 70 -0.76 3.89 -11.00
CA VAL A 70 -0.63 2.42 -10.99
C VAL A 70 0.84 1.99 -11.09
N TYR A 71 1.64 2.66 -11.92
CA TYR A 71 3.07 2.39 -12.01
C TYR A 71 3.82 2.72 -10.71
N GLN A 72 3.47 3.83 -10.05
CA GLN A 72 4.04 4.24 -8.79
C GLN A 72 3.76 3.21 -7.68
N ILE A 73 2.51 2.74 -7.53
CA ILE A 73 2.21 1.70 -6.52
C ILE A 73 2.94 0.39 -6.83
N GLY A 74 3.14 0.04 -8.11
CA GLY A 74 3.91 -1.14 -8.50
C GLY A 74 5.40 -1.00 -8.19
N THR A 75 5.95 0.21 -8.28
CA THR A 75 7.34 0.50 -7.90
C THR A 75 7.52 0.38 -6.38
N VAL A 76 6.55 0.85 -5.60
CA VAL A 76 6.54 0.68 -4.13
C VAL A 76 6.35 -0.80 -3.75
N ASP A 77 5.49 -1.55 -4.44
CA ASP A 77 5.31 -3.00 -4.23
C ASP A 77 6.63 -3.77 -4.39
N VAL A 78 7.40 -3.44 -5.42
CA VAL A 78 8.72 -4.04 -5.67
C VAL A 78 9.68 -3.77 -4.52
N LEU A 79 9.75 -2.54 -4.01
CA LEU A 79 10.56 -2.21 -2.84
C LEU A 79 10.09 -3.00 -1.61
N LEU A 80 8.78 -3.02 -1.35
CA LEU A 80 8.20 -3.75 -0.22
C LEU A 80 8.55 -5.24 -0.27
N ARG A 81 8.44 -5.89 -1.44
CA ARG A 81 8.83 -7.31 -1.60
C ARG A 81 10.29 -7.59 -1.29
N SER A 82 11.20 -6.66 -1.64
CA SER A 82 12.60 -6.79 -1.24
C SER A 82 12.78 -6.68 0.27
N LEU A 83 12.14 -5.69 0.92
CA LEU A 83 12.18 -5.54 2.38
C LEU A 83 11.60 -6.77 3.12
N GLU A 84 10.53 -7.35 2.57
CA GLU A 84 9.86 -8.55 3.11
C GLU A 84 10.78 -9.76 3.05
N LYS A 85 11.39 -10.00 1.88
CA LYS A 85 12.35 -11.08 1.68
C LYS A 85 13.60 -10.92 2.56
N GLU A 86 14.08 -9.70 2.76
CA GLU A 86 15.21 -9.43 3.66
C GLU A 86 14.86 -9.68 5.14
N ARG A 87 13.57 -9.68 5.49
CA ARG A 87 13.07 -9.94 6.84
C ARG A 87 12.79 -11.41 7.12
N GLU A 88 12.51 -12.22 6.09
CA GLU A 88 12.31 -13.67 6.21
C GLU A 88 13.39 -14.37 7.09
N PRO A 89 14.70 -14.06 6.97
CA PRO A 89 15.75 -14.65 7.82
C PRO A 89 15.79 -14.07 9.25
N LEU A 90 15.37 -12.82 9.45
CA LEU A 90 15.42 -12.12 10.75
C LEU A 90 14.35 -12.57 11.73
N VAL A 91 13.32 -13.28 11.26
CA VAL A 91 12.37 -13.99 12.13
C VAL A 91 13.08 -15.14 12.89
N TYR A 92 14.23 -15.60 12.40
CA TYR A 92 14.93 -16.79 12.92
C TYR A 92 16.37 -16.53 13.40
N GLU A 93 17.03 -15.46 12.94
CA GLU A 93 18.44 -15.17 13.27
C GLU A 93 18.63 -13.82 14.01
N GLN A 94 19.13 -13.88 15.26
CA GLN A 94 19.36 -12.74 16.16
C GLN A 94 20.61 -11.90 15.77
N VAL A 95 20.63 -11.30 14.58
CA VAL A 95 21.78 -10.50 14.11
C VAL A 95 21.66 -9.01 14.47
N LYS A 96 20.45 -8.53 14.77
CA LYS A 96 20.16 -7.11 15.08
C LYS A 96 19.58 -6.95 16.48
N SER A 97 19.71 -5.76 17.05
CA SER A 97 19.01 -5.42 18.29
C SER A 97 17.50 -5.35 18.08
N ASP A 98 16.71 -5.65 19.10
CA ASP A 98 15.23 -5.59 19.05
C ASP A 98 14.72 -4.20 18.61
N GLU A 99 15.41 -3.13 18.98
CA GLU A 99 15.05 -1.76 18.61
C GLU A 99 15.25 -1.49 17.12
N GLU A 100 16.36 -1.94 16.54
CA GLU A 100 16.63 -1.81 15.10
C GLU A 100 15.62 -2.57 14.27
N VAL A 101 15.33 -3.82 14.66
CA VAL A 101 14.33 -4.66 13.98
C VAL A 101 12.94 -4.00 14.02
N ARG A 102 12.55 -3.45 15.18
CA ARG A 102 11.29 -2.71 15.37
C ARG A 102 11.23 -1.46 14.50
N ARG A 103 12.31 -0.67 14.44
CA ARG A 103 12.37 0.56 13.63
C ARG A 103 12.28 0.25 12.13
N GLU A 104 13.02 -0.75 11.65
CA GLU A 104 12.93 -1.17 10.25
C GLU A 104 11.53 -1.67 9.90
N PHE A 105 10.91 -2.45 10.80
CA PHE A 105 9.55 -2.94 10.61
C PHE A 105 8.54 -1.80 10.59
N HIS A 106 8.73 -0.79 11.43
CA HIS A 106 7.89 0.40 11.45
C HIS A 106 7.90 1.12 10.09
N TYR A 107 9.07 1.31 9.46
CA TYR A 107 9.14 1.90 8.12
C TYR A 107 8.46 1.03 7.06
N GLN A 108 8.63 -0.30 7.13
CA GLN A 108 7.91 -1.23 6.26
C GLN A 108 6.39 -1.11 6.43
N CYS A 109 5.90 -0.94 7.66
CA CYS A 109 4.49 -0.71 7.95
C CYS A 109 3.98 0.61 7.34
N ILE A 110 4.72 1.71 7.50
CA ILE A 110 4.37 3.01 6.89
C ILE A 110 4.25 2.88 5.37
N LEU A 111 5.23 2.26 4.72
CA LEU A 111 5.22 2.07 3.27
C LEU A 111 4.06 1.16 2.84
N SER A 112 3.78 0.10 3.60
CA SER A 112 2.69 -0.84 3.32
C SER A 112 1.32 -0.19 3.47
N GLN A 113 1.10 0.63 4.50
CA GLN A 113 -0.13 1.39 4.69
C GLN A 113 -0.35 2.38 3.54
N ASN A 114 0.68 3.16 3.17
CA ASN A 114 0.60 4.08 2.03
C ASN A 114 0.29 3.35 0.72
N TRP A 115 0.86 2.16 0.52
CA TRP A 115 0.56 1.32 -0.63
C TRP A 115 -0.91 0.87 -0.64
N VAL A 116 -1.43 0.38 0.49
CA VAL A 116 -2.84 -0.04 0.64
C VAL A 116 -3.80 1.12 0.37
N CYS A 117 -3.58 2.29 0.98
CA CYS A 117 -4.44 3.46 0.76
C CYS A 117 -4.42 3.92 -0.71
N SER A 118 -3.26 3.89 -1.35
CA SER A 118 -3.13 4.22 -2.79
C SER A 118 -3.85 3.21 -3.69
N ALA A 119 -3.70 1.91 -3.39
CA ALA A 119 -4.39 0.83 -4.11
C ALA A 119 -5.91 0.92 -3.94
N TYR A 120 -6.39 1.18 -2.73
CA TYR A 120 -7.81 1.39 -2.43
C TYR A 120 -8.39 2.52 -3.28
N GLU A 121 -7.73 3.67 -3.38
CA GLU A 121 -8.25 4.81 -4.15
C GLU A 121 -8.31 4.51 -5.65
N ILE A 122 -7.36 3.75 -6.19
CA ILE A 122 -7.43 3.25 -7.58
C ILE A 122 -8.65 2.35 -7.76
N PHE A 123 -8.84 1.34 -6.91
CA PHE A 123 -9.98 0.42 -6.99
C PHE A 123 -11.32 1.14 -6.80
N ARG A 124 -11.41 2.07 -5.85
CA ARG A 124 -12.58 2.90 -5.61
C ARG A 124 -12.93 3.74 -6.84
N LEU A 125 -11.93 4.37 -7.47
CA LEU A 125 -12.11 5.13 -8.71
C LEU A 125 -12.67 4.24 -9.82
N LEU A 126 -12.01 3.10 -10.09
CA LEU A 126 -12.41 2.15 -11.12
C LEU A 126 -13.84 1.64 -10.92
N LYS A 127 -14.18 1.26 -9.69
CA LYS A 127 -15.51 0.78 -9.31
C LYS A 127 -16.57 1.87 -9.44
N SER A 128 -16.32 3.06 -8.88
CA SER A 128 -17.29 4.18 -8.91
C SER A 128 -17.65 4.66 -10.32
N ARG A 129 -16.71 4.51 -11.26
CA ARG A 129 -16.89 4.86 -12.68
C ARG A 129 -17.28 3.65 -13.55
N LYS A 130 -17.47 2.47 -12.97
CA LYS A 130 -17.82 1.22 -13.67
C LYS A 130 -16.86 0.91 -14.83
N LEU A 131 -15.57 1.14 -14.61
CA LEU A 131 -14.51 0.98 -15.63
C LEU A 131 -13.99 -0.45 -15.75
N VAL A 132 -14.32 -1.29 -14.78
CA VAL A 132 -14.03 -2.72 -14.79
C VAL A 132 -15.37 -3.44 -14.88
N SER A 133 -15.50 -4.34 -15.85
CA SER A 133 -16.68 -5.20 -16.00
C SER A 133 -16.86 -6.09 -14.77
N ASP A 134 -18.09 -6.55 -14.54
CA ASP A 134 -18.47 -7.40 -13.40
C ASP A 134 -17.46 -8.54 -13.17
N ASN A 135 -16.58 -8.36 -12.17
CA ASN A 135 -15.51 -9.26 -11.84
C ASN A 135 -15.54 -9.48 -10.32
N PRO A 136 -16.02 -10.65 -9.85
CA PRO A 136 -16.15 -10.94 -8.42
C PRO A 136 -14.85 -10.79 -7.63
N GLU A 137 -13.71 -11.15 -8.24
CA GLU A 137 -12.41 -11.02 -7.57
C GLU A 137 -11.97 -9.56 -7.45
N PHE A 138 -12.28 -8.73 -8.44
CA PHE A 138 -12.07 -7.28 -8.35
C PHE A 138 -12.90 -6.68 -7.21
N ASP A 139 -14.17 -7.09 -7.07
CA ASP A 139 -15.05 -6.63 -6.01
C ASP A 139 -14.59 -7.10 -4.62
N ALA A 140 -14.15 -8.36 -4.51
CA ALA A 140 -13.58 -8.91 -3.29
C ALA A 140 -12.30 -8.17 -2.87
N LEU A 141 -11.42 -7.83 -3.83
CA LEU A 141 -10.24 -7.00 -3.56
C LEU A 141 -10.60 -5.58 -3.16
N ALA A 142 -11.56 -4.94 -3.82
CA ALA A 142 -12.02 -3.61 -3.44
C ALA A 142 -12.56 -3.59 -2.01
N HIS A 143 -13.26 -4.66 -1.61
CA HIS A 143 -13.74 -4.84 -0.25
C HIS A 143 -12.59 -5.05 0.74
N ASP A 144 -11.67 -5.98 0.48
CA ASP A 144 -10.51 -6.22 1.36
C ASP A 144 -9.65 -4.95 1.55
N LEU A 145 -9.44 -4.16 0.48
CA LEU A 145 -8.75 -2.87 0.56
C LEU A 145 -9.52 -1.85 1.40
N ARG A 146 -10.86 -1.85 1.35
CA ARG A 146 -11.71 -1.01 2.20
C ARG A 146 -11.57 -1.38 3.67
N LEU A 147 -11.55 -2.68 3.99
CA LEU A 147 -11.40 -3.19 5.35
C LEU A 147 -10.11 -2.71 6.01
N LEU A 148 -9.05 -2.47 5.22
CA LEU A 148 -7.78 -1.92 5.72
C LEU A 148 -7.76 -0.39 5.75
N ARG A 149 -8.20 0.25 4.67
CA ARG A 149 -8.12 1.71 4.53
C ARG A 149 -8.92 2.44 5.62
N ILE A 150 -10.09 1.95 5.99
CA ILE A 150 -10.95 2.64 6.97
C ILE A 150 -10.29 2.71 8.36
N PRO A 151 -9.76 1.61 8.93
CA PRO A 151 -8.95 1.68 10.14
C PRO A 151 -7.76 2.63 10.04
N PHE A 152 -7.01 2.63 8.93
CA PHE A 152 -5.83 3.49 8.78
C PHE A 152 -6.16 4.98 8.78
N ASP A 153 -7.19 5.39 8.04
CA ASP A 153 -7.48 6.82 7.83
C ASP A 153 -8.51 7.37 8.83
N LYS A 154 -9.40 6.52 9.36
CA LYS A 154 -10.53 6.93 10.20
C LYS A 154 -10.49 6.36 11.61
N HIS A 155 -9.58 5.43 11.90
CA HIS A 155 -9.51 4.73 13.20
C HIS A 155 -10.84 4.05 13.58
N GLN A 156 -11.55 3.51 12.59
CA GLN A 156 -12.85 2.88 12.74
C GLN A 156 -12.88 1.51 12.06
N ILE A 157 -13.81 0.65 12.47
CA ILE A 157 -14.15 -0.56 11.73
C ILE A 157 -14.86 -0.17 10.43
N ALA A 158 -14.53 -0.86 9.33
CA ALA A 158 -15.20 -0.64 8.06
C ALA A 158 -16.67 -1.08 8.15
N ALA A 159 -17.61 -0.18 7.80
CA ALA A 159 -19.05 -0.38 8.01
C ALA A 159 -19.45 -0.56 9.49
N ASP A 160 -18.81 0.15 10.41
CA ASP A 160 -19.12 0.08 11.84
C ASP A 160 -20.58 0.43 12.19
N GLY A 161 -21.26 1.27 11.40
CA GLY A 161 -22.69 1.55 11.57
C GLY A 161 -23.62 0.37 11.31
N GLU A 162 -23.12 -0.74 10.76
CA GLU A 162 -23.86 -2.00 10.58
C GLU A 162 -23.64 -2.99 11.72
N LEU A 163 -22.76 -2.67 12.68
CA LEU A 163 -22.50 -3.53 13.82
C LEU A 163 -23.76 -3.63 14.71
N PRO A 164 -24.11 -4.84 15.21
CA PRO A 164 -25.29 -5.04 16.04
C PRO A 164 -25.16 -4.41 17.43
N GLY A 165 -23.96 -4.03 17.83
CA GLY A 165 -23.67 -3.42 19.12
C GLY A 165 -22.17 -3.33 19.39
N PRO A 166 -21.79 -2.95 20.61
CA PRO A 166 -20.40 -2.85 21.02
C PRO A 166 -19.65 -4.19 20.94
N ILE A 167 -18.36 -4.15 20.58
CA ILE A 167 -17.47 -5.30 20.50
C ILE A 167 -16.29 -5.11 21.44
N GLU A 168 -15.97 -6.13 22.24
CA GLU A 168 -14.76 -6.12 23.06
C GLU A 168 -13.55 -6.56 22.24
N PHE A 169 -12.50 -5.76 22.28
CA PHE A 169 -11.22 -6.03 21.64
C PHE A 169 -10.10 -6.13 22.67
N ARG A 170 -9.03 -6.79 22.25
CA ARG A 170 -7.77 -6.83 22.98
C ARG A 170 -6.77 -5.92 22.28
N SER A 171 -6.22 -4.96 23.02
CA SER A 171 -5.18 -4.08 22.50
C SER A 171 -3.94 -4.88 22.13
N PRO A 172 -3.21 -4.50 21.06
CA PRO A 172 -1.89 -5.04 20.81
C PRO A 172 -0.97 -4.80 22.03
N PRO A 173 -0.04 -5.71 22.32
CA PRO A 173 0.96 -5.45 23.36
C PRO A 173 1.80 -4.22 22.98
N SER A 174 1.78 -3.20 23.83
CA SER A 174 2.54 -1.96 23.65
C SER A 174 3.70 -1.91 24.64
N PRO A 175 4.89 -1.41 24.26
CA PRO A 175 5.97 -1.18 25.24
C PRO A 175 5.59 -0.12 26.28
N PHE A 176 4.54 0.67 26.04
CA PHE A 176 4.10 1.74 26.94
C PHE A 176 2.91 1.35 27.83
N HIS A 177 2.17 0.28 27.48
CA HIS A 177 0.94 -0.11 28.18
C HIS A 177 0.80 -1.64 28.24
N GLU A 178 0.35 -2.15 29.38
CA GLU A 178 -0.07 -3.56 29.49
C GLU A 178 -1.17 -3.87 28.49
N THR A 179 -1.31 -5.16 28.13
CA THR A 179 -2.40 -5.57 27.24
C THR A 179 -3.74 -5.31 27.93
N GLN A 180 -4.51 -4.37 27.39
CA GLN A 180 -5.82 -3.99 27.91
C GLN A 180 -6.92 -4.42 26.95
N TYR A 181 -8.05 -4.85 27.53
CA TYR A 181 -9.29 -4.98 26.78
C TYR A 181 -9.94 -3.60 26.66
N TYR A 182 -10.51 -3.30 25.50
CA TYR A 182 -11.27 -2.09 25.28
C TYR A 182 -12.59 -2.41 24.58
N LEU A 183 -13.62 -1.61 24.86
CA LEU A 183 -14.91 -1.73 24.23
C LEU A 183 -14.98 -0.77 23.04
N TYR A 184 -15.21 -1.30 21.84
CA TYR A 184 -15.52 -0.50 20.66
C TYR A 184 -17.03 -0.38 20.52
N ASP A 185 -17.59 0.79 20.77
CA ASP A 185 -18.99 1.10 20.52
C ASP A 185 -19.11 2.00 19.28
N PRO A 186 -19.81 1.57 18.19
CA PRO A 186 -19.99 2.39 16.99
C PRO A 186 -20.70 3.73 17.26
N ASN A 187 -21.45 3.85 18.36
CA ASN A 187 -22.14 5.07 18.77
C ASN A 187 -21.28 6.01 19.63
N ASP A 188 -20.13 5.55 20.11
CA ASP A 188 -19.20 6.40 20.83
C ASP A 188 -18.43 7.31 19.86
N ALA A 189 -18.47 8.61 20.14
CA ALA A 189 -17.75 9.63 19.37
C ALA A 189 -16.23 9.56 19.58
N LEU A 190 -15.78 8.96 20.68
CA LEU A 190 -14.36 8.76 21.02
C LEU A 190 -13.85 7.36 20.65
N ARG A 191 -14.67 6.54 19.99
CA ARG A 191 -14.27 5.19 19.58
C ARG A 191 -13.00 5.22 18.72
N GLY A 192 -12.11 4.29 19.00
CA GLY A 192 -10.93 4.03 18.20
C GLY A 192 -10.80 2.54 17.98
N TYR A 193 -10.58 2.13 16.73
CA TYR A 193 -10.24 0.76 16.39
C TYR A 193 -8.72 0.64 16.24
N ASP A 194 -8.11 -0.13 17.13
CA ASP A 194 -6.71 -0.53 17.04
C ASP A 194 -6.61 -1.89 16.33
N MET A 195 -6.22 -1.85 15.06
CA MET A 195 -6.15 -3.02 14.19
C MET A 195 -4.90 -3.84 14.50
N LEU A 196 -5.08 -5.12 14.85
CA LEU A 196 -3.95 -5.99 15.15
C LEU A 196 -3.02 -6.12 13.93
N LEU A 197 -1.73 -5.99 14.19
CA LEU A 197 -0.64 -6.06 13.23
C LEU A 197 0.18 -7.33 13.46
N GLY A 198 0.61 -7.97 12.38
CA GLY A 198 1.49 -9.12 12.42
C GLY A 198 2.49 -9.15 11.27
N VAL A 199 3.35 -10.15 11.29
CA VAL A 199 4.30 -10.47 10.22
C VAL A 199 3.99 -11.88 9.71
N ALA A 200 3.76 -12.01 8.41
CA ALA A 200 3.57 -13.30 7.76
C ALA A 200 4.92 -14.03 7.58
N ALA A 201 4.86 -15.32 7.22
CA ALA A 201 6.05 -16.16 7.08
C ALA A 201 7.04 -15.65 6.02
N ASP A 202 6.55 -14.95 5.00
CA ASP A 202 7.36 -14.34 3.93
C ASP A 202 7.92 -12.95 4.32
N GLY A 203 7.79 -12.55 5.59
CA GLY A 203 8.17 -11.23 6.09
C GLY A 203 7.19 -10.10 5.78
N SER A 204 6.06 -10.41 5.12
CA SER A 204 5.03 -9.42 4.78
C SER A 204 4.30 -8.89 6.00
N VAL A 205 3.90 -7.62 5.91
CA VAL A 205 2.97 -7.05 6.88
C VAL A 205 1.60 -7.71 6.69
N MET A 206 0.96 -8.09 7.80
CA MET A 206 -0.41 -8.56 7.80
C MET A 206 -1.25 -7.87 8.88
N TRP A 207 -2.54 -7.70 8.63
CA TRP A 207 -3.46 -7.04 9.54
C TRP A 207 -4.70 -7.91 9.77
N ASN A 208 -5.21 -7.92 11.00
CA ASN A 208 -6.48 -8.55 11.32
C ASN A 208 -7.61 -7.52 11.25
N THR A 209 -8.39 -7.56 10.18
CA THR A 209 -9.53 -6.66 9.98
C THR A 209 -10.82 -7.26 10.53
N VAL A 210 -11.74 -6.41 10.93
CA VAL A 210 -13.14 -6.76 11.19
C VAL A 210 -14.01 -6.16 10.08
N ASP A 211 -14.94 -6.94 9.54
CA ASP A 211 -15.96 -6.45 8.62
C ASP A 211 -17.25 -6.14 9.38
N GLY A 212 -17.63 -4.87 9.45
CA GLY A 212 -18.82 -4.45 10.18
C GLY A 212 -20.13 -4.98 9.62
N THR A 213 -20.15 -5.43 8.35
CA THR A 213 -21.37 -5.93 7.69
C THR A 213 -21.79 -7.31 8.18
N ASN A 214 -20.84 -8.15 8.61
CA ASN A 214 -21.09 -9.53 9.03
C ASN A 214 -20.39 -9.92 10.35
N GLY A 215 -19.55 -9.04 10.91
CA GLY A 215 -18.77 -9.27 12.13
C GLY A 215 -17.58 -10.22 11.95
N GLU A 216 -17.28 -10.66 10.73
CA GLU A 216 -16.19 -11.59 10.48
C GLU A 216 -14.83 -10.90 10.63
N THR A 217 -13.86 -11.66 11.14
CA THR A 217 -12.47 -11.24 11.20
C THR A 217 -11.64 -11.94 10.12
N LYS A 218 -10.67 -11.23 9.56
CA LYS A 218 -9.83 -11.76 8.47
C LYS A 218 -8.41 -11.23 8.58
N TRP A 219 -7.44 -12.12 8.39
CA TRP A 219 -6.05 -11.73 8.20
C TRP A 219 -5.79 -11.42 6.73
N LEU A 220 -5.37 -10.18 6.46
CA LEU A 220 -5.00 -9.73 5.12
C LEU A 220 -3.49 -9.51 5.07
N VAL A 221 -2.82 -10.23 4.17
CA VAL A 221 -1.37 -10.16 3.97
C VAL A 221 -1.06 -9.25 2.79
N ARG A 222 -0.14 -8.30 2.98
CA ARG A 222 0.20 -7.29 1.97
C ARG A 222 0.67 -7.88 0.64
N SER A 223 1.56 -8.88 0.66
CA SER A 223 2.05 -9.56 -0.55
C SER A 223 0.94 -10.29 -1.28
N ALA A 224 0.10 -11.03 -0.55
CA ALA A 224 -1.05 -11.73 -1.13
C ALA A 224 -2.05 -10.77 -1.79
N LEU A 225 -2.30 -9.59 -1.20
CA LEU A 225 -3.12 -8.55 -1.83
C LEU A 225 -2.51 -8.07 -3.15
N SER A 226 -1.21 -7.79 -3.17
CA SER A 226 -0.51 -7.42 -4.40
C SER A 226 -0.58 -8.50 -5.47
N ASP A 227 -0.32 -9.75 -5.12
CA ASP A 227 -0.41 -10.87 -6.07
C ASP A 227 -1.81 -11.02 -6.67
N ARG A 228 -2.85 -10.89 -5.84
CA ARG A 228 -4.24 -10.89 -6.29
C ARG A 228 -4.57 -9.72 -7.20
N ILE A 229 -4.12 -8.49 -6.88
CA ILE A 229 -4.29 -7.32 -7.78
C ILE A 229 -3.65 -7.61 -9.13
N ILE A 230 -2.41 -8.10 -9.14
CA ILE A 230 -1.72 -8.40 -10.39
C ILE A 230 -2.43 -9.53 -11.16
N ALA A 231 -2.99 -10.53 -10.47
CA ALA A 231 -3.72 -11.63 -11.08
C ALA A 231 -5.04 -11.17 -11.74
N VAL A 232 -5.82 -10.31 -11.09
CA VAL A 232 -7.11 -9.81 -11.62
C VAL A 232 -6.96 -9.09 -12.96
N PHE A 233 -5.84 -8.40 -13.14
CA PHE A 233 -5.56 -7.65 -14.36
C PHE A 233 -4.53 -8.31 -15.27
N ALA A 234 -4.11 -9.54 -14.95
CA ALA A 234 -3.27 -10.30 -15.85
C ALA A 234 -4.07 -10.58 -17.13
N PRO A 235 -3.46 -10.43 -18.33
CA PRO A 235 -4.09 -10.92 -19.54
C PRO A 235 -4.37 -12.40 -19.30
N HIS A 236 -5.63 -12.80 -19.40
CA HIS A 236 -5.97 -14.21 -19.46
C HIS A 236 -5.30 -14.67 -20.74
N SER A 237 -4.22 -15.45 -20.63
CA SER A 237 -3.65 -16.11 -21.79
C SER A 237 -4.78 -16.94 -22.37
N GLU A 238 -5.36 -16.48 -23.47
CA GLU A 238 -6.38 -17.20 -24.19
C GLU A 238 -5.83 -18.61 -24.43
N ASN A 239 -6.49 -19.59 -23.83
CA ASN A 239 -6.34 -20.98 -24.22
C ASN A 239 -6.48 -21.04 -25.73
N GLY A 240 -5.49 -21.65 -26.39
CA GLY A 240 -5.48 -21.84 -27.82
C GLY A 240 -6.83 -22.36 -28.33
N GLY A 241 -7.46 -21.56 -29.18
CA GLY A 241 -8.58 -21.94 -30.03
C GLY A 241 -8.30 -21.36 -31.42
N PRO A 242 -8.58 -22.10 -32.51
CA PRO A 242 -7.91 -21.91 -33.79
C PRO A 242 -8.35 -20.61 -34.45
N GLY A 243 -7.39 -19.99 -35.14
CA GLY A 243 -7.60 -18.79 -35.93
C GLY A 243 -8.78 -18.92 -36.89
N ARG A 244 -9.49 -17.81 -37.05
CA ARG A 244 -10.27 -17.52 -38.24
C ARG A 244 -9.45 -16.61 -39.13
#